data_AF-A0A0Q5J0H2-F1
#
_entry.id   AF-A0A0Q5J0H2-F1
#
_cell.length_a   1.000
_cell.length_b   1.000
_cell.length_c   1.000
_cell.angle_alpha   90.00
_cell.angle_beta   90.00
_cell.angle_gamma   90.00
#
_symmetry.space_group_name_H-M   'P 1'
#
loop_
_entity.id
_entity.type
_entity.pdbx_description
1 polymer ?
#
loop_
_entity_poly.entity_id
_entity_poly.type
_entity_poly.pdbx_seq_one_letter_code
_entity_poly.pdbx_strand_id
1 'polypeptide(L)'
;MEAEVRGLKGQDATLAPTLPEASEATARAAAGNCATALARALETYRSGSLDTRYPTRTELAAPDACAGQRVEWTALEAQRYAFRVLSAKGQELARQNGP
;
A
#
# COMPACT_ATOMS: atom_id res chain seq x y z
N MET A 1 -35.89 -36.44 -10.02
CA MET A 1 -35.35 -36.00 -11.33
C MET A 1 -35.21 -34.50 -11.25
N GLU A 2 -34.02 -34.02 -11.59
CA GLU A 2 -33.41 -32.77 -11.16
C GLU A 2 -34.07 -31.54 -11.82
N ALA A 3 -34.49 -30.58 -11.00
CA ALA A 3 -35.05 -29.30 -11.45
C ALA A 3 -34.42 -28.11 -10.71
N GLU A 4 -33.11 -28.17 -10.44
CA GLU A 4 -32.44 -27.11 -9.69
C GLU A 4 -31.00 -26.87 -10.17
N VAL A 5 -30.82 -26.64 -11.48
CA VAL A 5 -29.51 -26.23 -12.05
C VAL A 5 -29.63 -25.21 -13.20
N ARG A 6 -30.76 -24.51 -13.31
CA ARG A 6 -30.96 -23.48 -14.36
C ARG A 6 -30.87 -22.03 -13.87
N GLY A 7 -30.65 -21.79 -12.57
CA GLY A 7 -30.56 -20.45 -11.99
C GLY A 7 -29.13 -19.88 -11.85
N LEU A 8 -28.08 -20.70 -11.92
CA LEU A 8 -26.72 -20.23 -11.63
C LEU A 8 -25.93 -19.73 -12.85
N LYS A 9 -26.47 -19.86 -14.07
CA LYS A 9 -25.74 -19.48 -15.30
C LYS A 9 -26.00 -18.04 -15.78
N GLY A 10 -26.88 -17.30 -15.10
CA GLY A 10 -27.27 -15.93 -15.48
C GLY A 10 -26.65 -14.81 -14.64
N GLN A 11 -25.90 -15.12 -13.58
CA GLN A 11 -25.41 -14.12 -12.62
C GLN A 11 -23.87 -13.97 -12.59
N ASP A 12 -23.15 -14.77 -13.37
CA ASP A 12 -21.68 -14.70 -13.45
C ASP A 12 -21.19 -13.79 -14.60
N ALA A 13 -22.11 -13.23 -15.40
CA ALA A 13 -21.75 -12.48 -16.61
C ALA A 13 -21.46 -10.99 -16.41
N THR A 14 -21.56 -10.46 -15.19
CA THR A 14 -21.36 -9.02 -14.96
C THR A 14 -20.53 -8.83 -13.72
N LEU A 15 -19.21 -8.67 -13.92
CA LEU A 15 -18.19 -8.05 -13.05
C LEU A 15 -16.79 -8.62 -13.36
N ALA A 16 -16.53 -9.12 -14.58
CA ALA A 16 -15.15 -9.28 -15.02
C ALA A 16 -14.55 -7.86 -15.09
N PRO A 17 -13.56 -7.53 -14.23
CA PRO A 17 -12.97 -6.20 -14.25
C PRO A 17 -12.38 -5.96 -15.64
N THR A 18 -12.61 -4.78 -16.18
CA THR A 18 -11.90 -4.38 -17.39
C THR A 18 -10.40 -4.36 -17.09
N LEU A 19 -9.54 -4.66 -18.09
CA LEU A 19 -8.08 -4.56 -17.92
C LEU A 19 -7.60 -3.26 -17.24
N PRO A 20 -8.14 -2.06 -17.56
CA PRO A 20 -7.78 -0.85 -16.83
C PRO A 20 -8.17 -0.90 -15.35
N GLU A 21 -9.36 -1.38 -15.00
CA GLU A 21 -9.78 -1.49 -13.60
C GLU A 21 -8.95 -2.50 -12.81
N ALA A 22 -8.61 -3.64 -13.42
CA ALA A 22 -7.70 -4.62 -12.82
C ALA A 22 -6.30 -4.03 -12.58
N SER A 23 -5.82 -3.18 -13.51
CA SER A 23 -4.54 -2.49 -13.39
C SER A 23 -4.56 -1.45 -12.26
N GLU A 24 -5.66 -0.71 -12.10
CA GLU A 24 -5.83 0.26 -11.02
C GLU A 24 -5.96 -0.42 -9.65
N ALA A 25 -6.72 -1.50 -9.55
CA ALA A 25 -6.84 -2.30 -8.33
C ALA A 25 -5.48 -2.89 -7.92
N THR A 26 -4.73 -3.41 -8.89
CA THR A 26 -3.38 -3.93 -8.65
C THR A 26 -2.43 -2.82 -8.19
N ALA A 27 -2.48 -1.65 -8.82
CA ALA A 27 -1.66 -0.50 -8.42
C ALA A 27 -1.97 -0.03 -6.99
N ARG A 28 -3.26 0.04 -6.62
CA ARG A 28 -3.66 0.37 -5.24
C ARG A 28 -3.21 -0.69 -4.25
N ALA A 29 -3.34 -1.97 -4.59
CA ALA A 29 -2.88 -3.06 -3.73
C ALA A 29 -1.36 -3.01 -3.51
N ALA A 30 -0.58 -2.80 -4.58
CA ALA A 30 0.87 -2.63 -4.49
C ALA A 30 1.25 -1.41 -3.64
N ALA A 31 0.58 -0.27 -3.83
CA ALA A 31 0.80 0.92 -3.02
C ALA A 31 0.46 0.71 -1.54
N GLY A 32 -0.63 -0.01 -1.24
CA GLY A 32 -1.00 -0.42 0.11
C GLY A 32 0.07 -1.30 0.75
N ASN A 33 0.55 -2.31 0.02
CA ASN A 33 1.63 -3.18 0.49
C ASN A 33 2.92 -2.41 0.78
N CYS A 34 3.31 -1.48 -0.11
CA CYS A 34 4.43 -0.57 0.14
C CYS A 34 4.22 0.24 1.42
N ALA A 35 3.05 0.87 1.57
CA ALA A 35 2.76 1.73 2.71
C ALA A 35 2.81 0.95 4.03
N THR A 36 2.23 -0.25 4.08
CA THR A 36 2.29 -1.14 5.25
C THR A 36 3.72 -1.62 5.53
N ALA A 37 4.46 -2.05 4.51
CA ALA A 37 5.84 -2.51 4.69
C ALA A 37 6.75 -1.40 5.22
N LEU A 38 6.58 -0.17 4.70
CA LEU A 38 7.35 0.99 5.11
C LEU A 38 7.00 1.42 6.55
N ALA A 39 5.71 1.47 6.90
CA ALA A 39 5.27 1.74 8.27
C ALA A 39 5.85 0.70 9.26
N ARG A 40 5.87 -0.58 8.88
CA ARG A 40 6.46 -1.65 9.69
C ARG A 40 7.97 -1.51 9.85
N ALA A 41 8.68 -1.11 8.80
CA ALA A 41 10.11 -0.85 8.87
C ALA A 41 10.42 0.32 9.84
N LEU A 42 9.62 1.39 9.77
CA LEU A 42 9.72 2.52 10.70
C LEU A 42 9.49 2.10 12.16
N GLU A 43 8.43 1.33 12.45
CA GLU A 43 8.17 0.83 13.80
C GLU A 43 9.26 -0.12 14.29
N THR A 44 9.80 -0.97 13.41
CA THR A 44 10.88 -1.90 13.75
C THR A 44 12.14 -1.12 14.13
N TYR A 45 12.49 -0.09 13.36
CA TYR A 45 13.60 0.80 13.68
C TYR A 45 13.37 1.50 15.03
N ARG A 46 12.18 2.07 15.23
CA ARG A 46 11.81 2.76 16.47
C ARG A 46 11.94 1.85 17.69
N SER A 47 11.42 0.62 17.61
CA SER A 47 11.47 -0.35 18.69
C SER A 47 12.89 -0.89 18.97
N GLY A 48 13.78 -0.88 17.97
CA GLY A 48 15.18 -1.29 18.12
C GLY A 48 16.12 -0.16 18.53
N SER A 49 15.68 1.09 18.45
CA SER A 49 16.47 2.27 18.77
C SER A 49 16.49 2.54 20.28
N LEU A 50 17.66 2.88 20.82
CA LEU A 50 17.82 3.25 22.23
C LEU A 50 16.96 4.47 22.63
N ASP A 51 16.77 5.39 21.70
CA ASP A 51 16.01 6.64 21.91
C ASP A 51 14.52 6.48 21.56
N THR A 52 14.08 5.28 21.14
CA THR A 52 12.70 5.04 20.69
C THR A 52 12.27 6.01 19.58
N ARG A 53 13.19 6.35 18.67
CA ARG A 53 12.98 7.31 17.57
C ARG A 53 12.86 6.65 16.20
N TYR A 54 12.16 7.31 15.28
CA TYR A 54 12.17 6.97 13.86
C TYR A 54 13.51 7.31 13.17
N PRO A 55 13.83 6.63 12.06
CA PRO A 55 15.03 6.91 11.28
C PRO A 55 14.90 8.21 10.48
N THR A 56 16.04 8.80 10.14
CA THR A 56 16.13 9.83 9.09
C THR A 56 16.04 9.20 7.70
N ARG A 57 15.86 10.02 6.65
CA ARG A 57 15.80 9.50 5.26
C ARG A 57 17.05 8.73 4.84
N THR A 58 18.22 9.07 5.37
CA THR A 58 19.49 8.39 5.05
C THR A 58 19.66 7.07 5.82
N GLU A 59 19.02 6.93 6.98
CA GLU A 59 19.04 5.70 7.78
C GLU A 59 17.97 4.70 7.31
N LEU A 60 16.92 5.19 6.65
CA LEU A 60 15.79 4.37 6.22
C LEU A 60 16.11 3.61 4.91
N ALA A 61 16.21 2.29 5.02
CA ALA A 61 16.19 1.41 3.86
C ALA A 61 14.75 1.22 3.36
N ALA A 62 14.50 1.52 2.08
CA ALA A 62 13.20 1.29 1.48
C ALA A 62 12.92 -0.21 1.32
N PRO A 63 11.74 -0.72 1.72
CA PRO A 63 11.35 -2.10 1.48
C PRO A 63 11.22 -2.40 -0.02
N ASP A 64 11.48 -3.64 -0.42
CA ASP A 64 11.32 -4.09 -1.82
C ASP A 64 9.88 -3.90 -2.34
N ALA A 65 8.88 -4.01 -1.45
CA ALA A 65 7.48 -3.72 -1.79
C ALA A 65 7.23 -2.27 -2.28
N CYS A 66 8.15 -1.35 -1.99
CA CYS A 66 8.12 0.03 -2.47
C CYS A 66 8.94 0.25 -3.75
N ALA A 67 9.55 -0.79 -4.32
CA ALA A 67 10.28 -0.67 -5.58
C ALA A 67 9.35 -0.18 -6.70
N GLY A 68 9.80 0.85 -7.41
CA GLY A 68 9.01 1.50 -8.47
C GLY A 68 7.81 2.32 -7.99
N GLN A 69 7.56 2.39 -6.68
CA GLN A 69 6.54 3.27 -6.10
C GLN A 69 7.13 4.65 -5.81
N ARG A 70 6.31 5.70 -5.96
CA ARG A 70 6.71 7.06 -5.57
C ARG A 70 6.23 7.35 -4.17
N VAL A 71 7.15 7.37 -3.20
CA VAL A 71 6.86 7.72 -1.81
C VAL A 71 7.13 9.21 -1.58
N GLU A 72 6.11 9.95 -1.19
CA GLU A 72 6.21 11.36 -0.84
C GLU A 72 6.03 11.55 0.67
N TRP A 73 7.07 12.05 1.33
CA TRP A 73 7.04 12.30 2.77
C TRP A 73 6.53 13.70 3.06
N THR A 74 5.52 13.78 3.91
CA THR A 74 5.09 15.03 4.56
C THR A 74 5.83 15.24 5.88
N ALA A 75 6.15 14.16 6.60
CA ALA A 75 6.94 14.18 7.82
C ALA A 75 7.77 12.91 7.97
N LEU A 76 9.02 13.06 8.39
CA LEU A 76 9.87 11.97 8.90
C LEU A 76 10.78 12.56 9.97
N GLU A 77 10.27 12.57 11.19
CA GLU A 77 10.87 13.21 12.36
C GLU A 77 11.10 12.16 13.45
N ALA A 78 11.87 12.49 14.49
CA ALA A 78 12.25 11.53 15.53
C ALA A 78 11.04 10.82 16.18
N GLN A 79 9.93 11.54 16.37
CA GLN A 79 8.77 11.00 17.06
C GLN A 79 7.58 10.70 16.15
N ARG A 80 7.58 11.20 14.91
CA ARG A 80 6.44 11.09 13.98
C ARG A 80 6.79 10.85 12.54
N TYR A 81 5.87 10.24 11.80
CA TYR A 81 5.98 10.14 10.35
C TYR A 81 4.64 10.33 9.64
N ALA A 82 4.70 10.83 8.41
CA ALA A 82 3.58 10.90 7.50
C ALA A 82 4.07 10.85 6.06
N PHE A 83 3.48 9.97 5.26
CA PHE A 83 3.81 9.86 3.85
C PHE A 83 2.61 9.36 3.02
N ARG A 84 2.76 9.54 1.71
CA ARG A 84 1.82 9.10 0.68
C ARG A 84 2.56 8.26 -0.34
N VAL A 85 1.89 7.25 -0.87
CA VAL A 85 2.36 6.47 -2.01
C VAL A 85 1.55 6.89 -3.22
N LEU A 86 2.23 7.37 -4.25
CA LEU A 86 1.64 7.91 -5.45
C LEU A 86 1.80 6.92 -6.62
N SER A 87 0.82 6.93 -7.51
CA SER A 87 0.96 6.31 -8.83
C SER A 87 2.01 7.05 -9.68
N ALA A 88 2.41 6.45 -10.79
CA ALA A 88 3.26 7.11 -11.79
C ALA A 88 2.67 8.42 -12.33
N LYS A 89 1.34 8.59 -12.26
CA LYS A 89 0.61 9.81 -12.68
C LYS A 89 0.49 10.85 -11.56
N GLY A 90 1.05 10.60 -10.37
CA GLY A 90 0.99 11.51 -9.22
C GLY A 90 -0.28 11.41 -8.37
N GLN A 91 -1.21 10.51 -8.70
CA GLN A 91 -2.40 10.27 -7.88
C GLN A 91 -2.05 9.53 -6.59
N GLU A 92 -2.59 9.96 -5.44
CA GLU A 92 -2.48 9.24 -4.16
C GLU A 92 -3.18 7.88 -4.26
N LEU A 93 -2.42 6.81 -4.03
CA LEU A 93 -2.91 5.44 -4.01
C LEU A 93 -3.01 4.88 -2.59
N ALA A 94 -2.09 5.30 -1.71
CA ALA A 94 -2.10 4.95 -0.30
C ALA A 94 -1.49 6.07 0.55
N ARG A 95 -1.79 6.06 1.84
CA ARG A 95 -1.31 7.02 2.83
C ARG A 95 -1.08 6.29 4.13
N GLN A 96 -0.02 6.68 4.85
CA GLN A 96 0.24 6.22 6.21
C GLN A 96 0.78 7.36 7.07
N ASN A 97 0.49 7.27 8.36
CA ASN A 97 1.06 8.13 9.38
C ASN A 97 1.24 7.35 10.70
N GLY A 98 2.09 7.89 11.56
CA GLY A 98 2.38 7.40 12.90
C GLY A 98 2.77 8.56 13.82
N PRO A 99 2.77 8.31 15.15
CA PRO A 99 2.51 9.24 16.26
C PRO A 99 3.06 10.65 16.07
#